data_AF-A0A383WPT6-F1
#
_entry.id   AF-A0A383WPT6-F1
#
_cell.length_a   1.000
_cell.length_b   1.000
_cell.length_c   1.000
_cell.angle_alpha   90.00
_cell.angle_beta   90.00
_cell.angle_gamma   90.00
#
_symmetry.space_group_name_H-M   'P 1'
#
loop_
_entity.id
_entity.type
_entity.pdbx_description
1 polymer ?
#
loop_
_entity_poly.entity_id
_entity_poly.type
_entity_poly.pdbx_seq_one_letter_code
_entity_poly.pdbx_strand_id
1 'polypeptide(L)'
;MCQIAVPLSSLDIFWAVSKITKKGVTHGLAETSSILSSACHGGPDGSCSFTTVGHIGVGDIHFTIDQSDLRNWIADVKEVINKDLQNAGTSFFNALLGKDKRDCLPPGYFWLRFGNPTDDYVGLNAAPYKQPVHVQLSLFRNREHGAAPLKNGHVLAFLEQLTLCKYRGRPHFGKNYDRTFTYSKCPIADRHPQWSSWTAAAKQHDPLGLFASPLVATVLRNGSYENYPGCGIDGGCFCETDEHCRHPSQGTSYGWKCLPSKAFPDIKACRPV
;
A
#
# COMPACT_ATOMS: atom_id res chain seq x y z
N MET A 1 -10.42 17.34 -11.34
CA MET A 1 -9.07 17.24 -11.95
C MET A 1 -8.14 18.00 -11.03
N CYS A 2 -7.22 17.34 -10.31
CA CYS A 2 -6.26 18.04 -9.47
C CYS A 2 -5.17 18.62 -10.37
N GLN A 3 -5.36 19.86 -10.84
CA GLN A 3 -4.31 20.61 -11.51
C GLN A 3 -3.42 21.30 -10.47
N ILE A 4 -2.12 21.08 -10.60
CA ILE A 4 -1.08 21.81 -9.88
C ILE A 4 -0.27 22.56 -10.93
N ALA A 5 -0.17 23.88 -10.75
CA ALA A 5 0.71 24.71 -11.54
C ALA A 5 2.12 24.59 -10.95
N VAL A 6 3.05 24.05 -11.73
CA VAL A 6 4.49 24.08 -11.46
C VAL A 6 5.03 25.32 -12.17
N PRO A 7 5.53 26.36 -11.48
CA PRO A 7 6.16 27.47 -12.16
C PRO A 7 7.52 27.00 -12.67
N LEU A 8 7.63 26.87 -13.98
CA LEU A 8 8.88 26.68 -14.72
C LEU A 8 9.59 28.04 -14.83
N SER A 9 10.28 28.47 -13.77
CA SER A 9 11.33 29.49 -13.92
C SER A 9 12.22 29.55 -12.68
N SER A 10 13.53 29.59 -12.97
CA SER A 10 14.68 29.90 -12.11
C SER A 10 15.00 28.94 -10.97
N LEU A 11 16.15 28.26 -11.12
CA LEU A 11 17.12 27.90 -10.09
C LEU A 11 16.77 28.43 -8.68
N ASP A 12 16.05 27.66 -7.85
CA ASP A 12 15.90 27.98 -6.43
C ASP A 12 15.43 26.77 -5.60
N ILE A 13 15.87 26.79 -4.35
CA ILE A 13 15.94 25.76 -3.29
C ILE A 13 14.58 25.15 -2.85
N PHE A 14 13.48 25.45 -3.56
CA PHE A 14 12.11 25.17 -3.14
C PHE A 14 11.32 24.38 -4.19
N TRP A 15 10.85 23.19 -3.82
CA TRP A 15 10.16 22.24 -4.72
C TRP A 15 8.63 22.42 -4.78
N ALA A 16 8.06 23.19 -3.86
CA ALA A 16 6.65 23.55 -3.83
C ALA A 16 6.45 24.91 -3.15
N VAL A 17 5.40 25.62 -3.55
CA VAL A 17 4.95 26.88 -2.95
C VAL A 17 3.62 26.63 -2.26
N SER A 18 3.53 26.92 -0.96
CA SER A 18 2.26 26.86 -0.24
C SER A 18 1.25 27.79 -0.90
N LYS A 19 0.06 27.27 -1.25
CA LYS A 19 -1.00 28.10 -1.85
C LYS A 19 -1.51 29.18 -0.90
N ILE A 20 -1.41 28.95 0.40
CA ILE A 20 -1.90 29.86 1.45
C ILE A 20 -0.86 30.94 1.78
N THR A 21 0.39 30.54 2.01
CA THR A 21 1.42 31.47 2.52
C THR A 21 2.32 32.02 1.43
N LYS A 22 2.26 31.48 0.21
CA LYS A 22 3.11 31.86 -0.94
C LYS A 22 4.63 31.74 -0.67
N LYS A 23 5.03 31.11 0.44
CA LYS A 23 6.43 30.85 0.80
C LYS A 23 6.89 29.51 0.21
N GLY A 24 8.14 29.46 -0.23
CA GLY A 24 8.81 28.23 -0.63
C GLY A 24 8.98 27.31 0.58
N VAL A 25 8.73 26.01 0.40
CA VAL A 25 8.85 25.03 1.48
C VAL A 25 10.12 24.20 1.28
N THR A 26 11.08 24.36 2.18
CA THR A 26 12.23 23.45 2.37
C THR A 26 11.94 22.52 3.53
N HIS A 27 12.43 21.28 3.45
CA HIS A 27 12.30 20.16 4.41
C HIS A 27 11.51 20.47 5.70
N GLY A 28 10.36 19.81 5.91
CA GLY A 28 9.63 19.96 7.18
C GLY A 28 8.18 19.52 7.13
N LEU A 29 7.49 19.84 8.23
CA LEU A 29 6.05 19.64 8.43
C LEU A 29 5.26 20.81 7.81
N ALA A 30 4.21 20.52 7.04
CA ALA A 30 3.31 21.53 6.48
C ALA A 30 1.85 21.07 6.51
N GLU A 31 0.90 22.02 6.50
CA GLU A 31 -0.53 21.70 6.52
C GLU A 31 -0.99 20.87 5.30
N THR A 32 -1.76 19.81 5.60
CA THR A 32 -2.36 18.82 4.67
C THR A 32 -3.02 19.39 3.41
N SER A 33 -3.65 20.58 3.47
CA SER A 33 -4.36 21.19 2.35
C SER A 33 -3.48 22.00 1.39
N SER A 34 -2.21 22.19 1.74
CA SER A 34 -1.32 23.13 1.05
C SER A 34 -0.23 22.45 0.21
N ILE A 35 0.01 21.14 0.38
CA ILE A 35 1.08 20.39 -0.30
C ILE A 35 0.62 18.95 -0.64
N LEU A 36 1.07 18.42 -1.79
CA LEU A 36 1.08 16.97 -2.07
C LEU A 36 2.10 16.29 -1.15
N SER A 37 1.71 16.06 0.10
CA SER A 37 2.53 15.30 1.04
C SER A 37 2.63 13.82 0.64
N SER A 38 3.77 13.23 0.99
CA SER A 38 4.08 11.82 0.82
C SER A 38 3.98 11.00 2.13
N ALA A 39 3.82 11.63 3.29
CA ALA A 39 3.45 11.00 4.57
C ALA A 39 2.94 12.06 5.58
N CYS A 40 1.91 11.76 6.36
CA CYS A 40 1.34 12.71 7.34
C CYS A 40 1.36 12.15 8.75
N HIS A 41 1.65 12.99 9.74
CA HIS A 41 1.55 12.63 11.16
C HIS A 41 0.14 13.01 11.64
N GLY A 42 -0.58 12.06 12.25
CA GLY A 42 -1.93 12.26 12.79
C GLY A 42 -1.99 13.11 14.07
N GLY A 43 -1.08 14.08 14.22
CA GLY A 43 -1.02 14.98 15.36
C GLY A 43 -2.03 16.14 15.26
N PRO A 44 -2.31 16.84 16.37
CA PRO A 44 -3.26 17.95 16.44
C PRO A 44 -2.88 19.17 15.57
N ASP A 45 -1.66 19.21 15.02
CA ASP A 45 -1.16 20.25 14.13
C ASP A 45 -1.35 19.95 12.63
N GLY A 46 -1.85 18.77 12.26
CA GLY A 46 -2.14 18.42 10.86
C GLY A 46 -0.89 18.40 9.95
N SER A 47 0.26 18.16 10.57
CA SER A 47 1.58 18.28 9.97
C SER A 47 1.93 17.11 9.06
N CYS A 48 2.32 17.41 7.82
CA CYS A 48 2.71 16.43 6.84
C CYS A 48 4.17 16.58 6.38
N SER A 49 4.89 15.46 6.25
CA SER A 49 6.18 15.42 5.59
C SER A 49 6.02 15.36 4.07
N PHE A 50 6.90 16.05 3.37
CA PHE A 50 6.97 16.05 1.91
C PHE A 50 8.36 15.65 1.46
N THR A 51 8.50 15.33 0.17
CA THR A 51 9.72 14.77 -0.37
C THR A 51 10.51 15.79 -1.19
N THR A 52 11.81 15.87 -0.97
CA THR A 52 12.78 16.62 -1.78
C THR A 52 13.62 15.66 -2.64
N VAL A 53 14.34 16.18 -3.63
CA VAL A 53 15.24 15.38 -4.49
C VAL A 53 16.27 14.65 -3.63
N GLY A 54 16.37 13.33 -3.77
CA GLY A 54 17.30 12.47 -3.02
C GLY A 54 16.68 11.69 -1.85
N HIS A 55 15.50 12.08 -1.36
CA HIS A 55 14.85 11.47 -0.18
C HIS A 55 13.54 10.74 -0.52
N ILE A 56 13.37 10.36 -1.80
CA ILE A 56 12.20 9.66 -2.31
C ILE A 56 12.30 8.17 -2.00
N GLY A 57 11.32 7.66 -1.26
CA GLY A 57 10.99 6.23 -1.20
C GLY A 57 9.69 5.95 -1.97
N VAL A 58 9.45 4.68 -2.28
CA VAL A 58 8.20 4.23 -2.90
C VAL A 58 7.61 3.12 -2.04
N GLY A 59 6.35 3.27 -1.65
CA GLY A 59 5.52 2.17 -1.16
C GLY A 59 4.88 1.48 -2.36
N ASP A 60 5.21 0.21 -2.55
CA ASP A 60 4.70 -0.59 -3.66
C ASP A 60 3.76 -1.68 -3.14
N ILE A 61 2.75 -1.99 -3.94
CA ILE A 61 2.12 -3.32 -3.96
C ILE A 61 2.10 -3.78 -5.41
N HIS A 62 2.54 -5.01 -5.69
CA HIS A 62 2.61 -5.52 -7.05
C HIS A 62 2.15 -6.97 -7.10
N PHE A 63 1.07 -7.20 -7.82
CA PHE A 63 0.56 -8.54 -8.07
C PHE A 63 0.62 -8.89 -9.56
N THR A 64 0.60 -10.20 -9.82
CA THR A 64 0.24 -10.72 -11.14
C THR A 64 -1.13 -11.36 -11.03
N ILE A 65 -2.03 -11.06 -11.97
CA ILE A 65 -3.36 -11.65 -12.15
C ILE A 65 -3.49 -12.17 -13.59
N ASP A 66 -4.53 -12.94 -13.90
CA ASP A 66 -4.83 -13.28 -15.29
C ASP A 66 -5.52 -12.11 -16.00
N GLN A 67 -5.28 -11.93 -17.29
CA GLN A 67 -5.88 -10.88 -18.10
C GLN A 67 -7.42 -10.94 -18.11
N SER A 68 -7.99 -12.14 -17.96
CA SER A 68 -9.44 -12.32 -17.84
C SER A 68 -10.05 -11.57 -16.64
N ASP A 69 -9.27 -11.38 -15.56
CA ASP A 69 -9.71 -10.67 -14.36
C ASP A 69 -9.49 -9.15 -14.42
N LEU A 70 -8.66 -8.67 -15.35
CA LEU A 70 -8.19 -7.27 -15.37
C LEU A 70 -9.33 -6.26 -15.40
N ARG A 71 -10.39 -6.52 -16.16
CA ARG A 71 -11.54 -5.60 -16.26
C ARG A 71 -12.25 -5.44 -14.92
N ASN A 72 -12.51 -6.56 -14.24
CA ASN A 72 -13.17 -6.56 -12.95
C ASN A 72 -12.26 -5.93 -11.89
N TRP A 73 -10.96 -6.25 -11.92
CA TRP A 73 -9.97 -5.66 -11.03
C TRP A 73 -9.93 -4.13 -11.15
N ILE A 74 -9.91 -3.59 -12.38
CA ILE A 74 -9.97 -2.13 -12.61
C ILE A 74 -11.27 -1.52 -12.06
N ALA A 75 -12.41 -2.21 -12.20
CA ALA A 75 -13.69 -1.73 -11.69
C ALA A 75 -13.69 -1.65 -10.16
N ASP A 76 -13.20 -2.69 -9.48
CA ASP A 76 -13.10 -2.72 -8.03
C ASP A 76 -12.08 -1.69 -7.50
N VAL A 77 -10.95 -1.50 -8.19
CA VAL A 77 -9.97 -0.45 -7.84
C VAL A 77 -10.63 0.92 -7.88
N LYS A 78 -11.41 1.21 -8.93
CA LYS A 78 -12.19 2.45 -9.03
C LYS A 78 -13.21 2.55 -7.90
N GLU A 79 -13.83 1.45 -7.51
CA GLU A 79 -14.80 1.42 -6.41
C GLU A 79 -14.14 1.73 -5.05
N VAL A 80 -12.99 1.12 -4.75
CA VAL A 80 -12.19 1.44 -3.55
C VAL A 80 -11.80 2.92 -3.57
N ILE A 81 -11.26 3.43 -4.68
CA ILE A 81 -10.89 4.85 -4.78
C ILE A 81 -12.12 5.74 -4.56
N ASN A 82 -13.26 5.40 -5.16
CA ASN A 82 -14.46 6.21 -5.06
C ASN A 82 -15.06 6.21 -3.65
N LYS A 83 -15.08 5.06 -2.95
CA LYS A 83 -15.75 4.95 -1.65
C LYS A 83 -14.80 5.21 -0.48
N ASP A 84 -13.58 4.69 -0.52
CA ASP A 84 -12.65 4.67 0.61
C ASP A 84 -11.65 5.83 0.66
N LEU A 85 -11.45 6.55 -0.44
CA LEU A 85 -10.65 7.77 -0.47
C LEU A 85 -11.48 9.03 -0.13
N GLN A 86 -12.81 8.93 -0.07
CA GLN A 86 -13.65 10.04 0.38
C GLN A 86 -13.50 10.27 1.89
N ASN A 87 -13.23 11.52 2.26
CA ASN A 87 -13.06 11.95 3.65
C ASN A 87 -14.22 11.48 4.53
N ALA A 88 -13.91 11.00 5.74
CA ALA A 88 -14.90 10.72 6.78
C ALA A 88 -15.49 12.02 7.39
N GLY A 89 -14.93 13.19 7.07
CA GLY A 89 -15.32 14.49 7.62
C GLY A 89 -16.10 15.43 6.69
N THR A 90 -16.58 14.99 5.53
CA THR A 90 -17.48 15.82 4.71
C THR A 90 -18.85 15.88 5.38
N SER A 91 -19.12 17.00 6.05
CA SER A 91 -20.47 17.29 6.55
C SER A 91 -21.47 17.24 5.40
N PHE A 92 -22.68 16.75 5.67
CA PHE A 92 -23.80 16.67 4.72
C PHE A 92 -24.00 17.99 3.94
N PHE A 93 -23.82 19.13 4.60
CA PHE A 93 -23.91 20.45 3.97
C PHE A 93 -22.79 20.73 2.95
N ASN A 94 -21.57 20.24 3.18
CA ASN A 94 -20.47 20.40 2.23
C ASN A 94 -20.65 19.52 0.99
N ALA A 95 -21.22 18.32 1.17
CA ALA A 95 -21.61 17.44 0.07
C ALA A 95 -22.73 18.08 -0.77
N LEU A 96 -23.75 18.65 -0.12
CA LEU A 96 -24.87 19.34 -0.79
C LEU A 96 -24.42 20.56 -1.61
N LEU A 97 -23.39 21.26 -1.14
CA LEU A 97 -22.82 22.44 -1.80
C LEU A 97 -21.76 22.11 -2.86
N GLY A 98 -21.50 20.83 -3.16
CA GLY A 98 -20.46 20.42 -4.11
C GLY A 98 -19.03 20.79 -3.64
N LYS A 99 -18.83 21.04 -2.34
CA LYS A 99 -17.56 21.42 -1.73
C LYS A 99 -16.80 20.23 -1.16
N ASP A 100 -17.05 19.02 -1.67
CA ASP A 100 -16.34 17.82 -1.25
C ASP A 100 -14.83 17.97 -1.49
N LYS A 101 -14.09 18.14 -0.39
CA LYS A 101 -12.64 17.96 -0.40
C LYS A 101 -12.38 16.47 -0.54
N ARG A 102 -12.31 15.99 -1.77
CA ARG A 102 -11.80 14.64 -2.05
C ARG A 102 -10.39 14.55 -1.52
N ASP A 103 -10.18 13.60 -0.63
CA ASP A 103 -8.85 13.27 -0.19
C ASP A 103 -8.07 12.69 -1.37
N CYS A 104 -6.78 12.99 -1.43
CA CYS A 104 -5.94 12.59 -2.55
C CYS A 104 -4.96 11.52 -2.09
N LEU A 105 -4.69 10.56 -2.96
CA LEU A 105 -3.51 9.71 -2.80
C LEU A 105 -2.26 10.57 -2.99
N PRO A 106 -1.16 10.22 -2.30
CA PRO A 106 0.17 10.70 -2.63
C PRO A 106 0.48 10.57 -4.14
N PRO A 107 1.41 11.37 -4.66
CA PRO A 107 1.92 11.17 -6.02
C PRO A 107 2.39 9.74 -6.22
N GLY A 108 2.12 9.17 -7.40
CA GLY A 108 2.34 7.77 -7.65
C GLY A 108 1.80 7.32 -8.99
N TYR A 109 1.87 6.02 -9.24
CA TYR A 109 1.50 5.42 -10.52
C TYR A 109 0.75 4.10 -10.32
N PHE A 110 -0.21 3.88 -11.21
CA PHE A 110 -0.68 2.54 -11.52
C PHE A 110 0.11 2.01 -12.71
N TRP A 111 0.82 0.92 -12.53
CA TRP A 111 1.53 0.24 -13.61
C TRP A 111 0.77 -1.00 -14.02
N LEU A 112 0.46 -1.08 -15.31
CA LEU A 112 -0.03 -2.29 -15.95
C LEU A 112 1.05 -2.77 -16.92
N ARG A 113 1.54 -3.99 -16.72
CA ARG A 113 2.51 -4.62 -17.62
C ARG A 113 2.01 -6.01 -18.00
N PHE A 114 2.21 -6.38 -19.25
CA PHE A 114 1.76 -7.66 -19.80
C PHE A 114 2.98 -8.55 -20.00
N GLY A 115 2.85 -9.82 -19.63
CA GLY A 115 3.92 -10.81 -19.75
C GLY A 115 3.46 -12.06 -20.46
N ASN A 116 4.42 -12.94 -20.75
CA ASN A 116 4.15 -14.30 -21.18
C ASN A 116 4.19 -15.24 -19.97
N PRO A 117 3.39 -16.32 -19.98
CA PRO A 117 3.44 -17.34 -18.94
C PRO A 117 4.80 -18.07 -18.93
N THR A 118 5.17 -18.60 -17.78
CA THR A 118 6.40 -19.39 -17.57
C THR A 118 6.08 -20.72 -16.89
N ASP A 119 7.07 -21.63 -16.85
CA ASP A 119 7.00 -22.91 -16.12
C ASP A 119 7.89 -22.90 -14.86
N ASP A 120 8.12 -21.71 -14.30
CA ASP A 120 8.88 -21.56 -13.05
C ASP A 120 8.05 -22.04 -11.86
N TYR A 121 8.69 -22.56 -10.80
CA TYR A 121 7.92 -23.09 -9.67
C TYR A 121 7.01 -22.06 -8.98
N VAL A 122 7.57 -20.90 -8.64
CA VAL A 122 6.88 -19.81 -7.93
C VAL A 122 7.04 -18.46 -8.61
N GLY A 123 7.41 -18.47 -9.89
CA GLY A 123 7.54 -17.26 -10.70
C GLY A 123 6.22 -16.48 -10.79
N LEU A 124 6.31 -15.17 -10.96
CA LEU A 124 5.12 -14.31 -11.03
C LEU A 124 4.19 -14.68 -12.18
N ASN A 125 4.77 -15.09 -13.30
CA ASN A 125 4.08 -15.47 -14.52
C ASN A 125 3.90 -16.98 -14.66
N ALA A 126 4.27 -17.76 -13.64
CA ALA A 126 4.20 -19.21 -13.72
C ALA A 126 2.78 -19.71 -14.06
N ALA A 127 2.66 -20.91 -14.60
CA ALA A 127 1.36 -21.60 -14.73
C ALA A 127 0.55 -21.51 -13.41
N PRO A 128 -0.79 -21.32 -13.44
CA PRO A 128 -1.66 -21.57 -14.58
C PRO A 128 -2.10 -20.30 -15.33
N TYR A 129 -1.39 -19.17 -15.18
CA TYR A 129 -1.76 -17.98 -15.94
C TYR A 129 -1.69 -18.24 -17.44
N LYS A 130 -2.74 -17.82 -18.16
CA LYS A 130 -2.77 -17.89 -19.63
C LYS A 130 -2.19 -16.61 -20.22
N GLN A 131 -2.58 -15.49 -19.63
CA GLN A 131 -2.15 -14.15 -20.03
C GLN A 131 -1.86 -13.35 -18.77
N PRO A 132 -0.64 -13.44 -18.20
CA PRO A 132 -0.32 -12.75 -16.96
C PRO A 132 -0.28 -11.22 -17.15
N VAL A 133 -0.96 -10.52 -16.25
CA VAL A 133 -0.95 -9.06 -16.15
C VAL A 133 -0.42 -8.67 -14.78
N HIS A 134 0.68 -7.92 -14.80
CA HIS A 134 1.24 -7.29 -13.63
C HIS A 134 0.48 -6.00 -13.30
N VAL A 135 -0.18 -6.00 -12.15
CA VAL A 135 -0.89 -4.85 -11.59
C VAL A 135 -0.10 -4.31 -10.41
N GLN A 136 0.42 -3.10 -10.51
CA GLN A 136 1.20 -2.47 -9.45
C GLN A 136 0.66 -1.08 -9.14
N LEU A 137 0.58 -0.76 -7.84
CA LEU A 137 0.39 0.60 -7.36
C LEU A 137 1.65 1.03 -6.61
N SER A 138 2.24 2.13 -7.08
CA SER A 138 3.40 2.78 -6.48
C SER A 138 2.99 4.12 -5.93
N LEU A 139 3.21 4.37 -4.64
CA LEU A 139 3.01 5.68 -4.03
C LEU A 139 4.31 6.20 -3.46
N PHE A 140 4.60 7.47 -3.72
CA PHE A 140 5.78 8.12 -3.18
C PHE A 140 5.63 8.38 -1.69
N ARG A 141 6.72 8.18 -0.96
CA ARG A 141 6.87 8.44 0.46
C ARG A 141 8.19 9.15 0.75
N ASN A 142 8.27 9.84 1.88
CA ASN A 142 9.55 10.36 2.37
C ASN A 142 10.34 9.21 3.01
N ARG A 143 11.58 8.97 2.55
CA ARG A 143 12.46 7.92 3.06
C ARG A 143 12.93 8.17 4.50
N GLU A 144 13.14 9.43 4.88
CA GLU A 144 13.61 9.82 6.22
C GLU A 144 12.53 9.61 7.29
N HIS A 145 11.27 9.57 6.88
CA HIS A 145 10.12 9.28 7.74
C HIS A 145 9.49 7.93 7.38
N GLY A 146 10.33 6.89 7.23
CA GLY A 146 9.92 5.52 6.92
C GLY A 146 8.95 4.88 7.94
N ALA A 147 8.95 5.37 9.18
CA ALA A 147 8.02 4.92 10.22
C ALA A 147 6.67 5.65 10.19
N ALA A 148 6.55 6.78 9.47
CA ALA A 148 5.29 7.50 9.37
C ALA A 148 4.32 6.76 8.43
N PRO A 149 3.03 6.68 8.77
CA PRO A 149 2.01 6.14 7.89
C PRO A 149 1.96 6.93 6.58
N LEU A 150 1.77 6.20 5.48
CA LEU A 150 1.51 6.81 4.19
C LEU A 150 0.16 7.54 4.24
N LYS A 151 0.11 8.78 3.73
CA LYS A 151 -1.17 9.50 3.60
C LYS A 151 -2.14 8.66 2.77
N ASN A 152 -3.32 8.37 3.31
CA ASN A 152 -4.31 7.49 2.69
C ASN A 152 -3.78 6.09 2.34
N GLY A 153 -2.76 5.60 3.06
CA GLY A 153 -2.14 4.28 2.85
C GLY A 153 -3.09 3.11 3.09
N HIS A 154 -4.22 3.32 3.77
CA HIS A 154 -5.29 2.33 3.90
C HIS A 154 -5.82 1.86 2.55
N VAL A 155 -5.82 2.73 1.53
CA VAL A 155 -6.21 2.35 0.16
C VAL A 155 -5.26 1.29 -0.40
N LEU A 156 -3.95 1.37 -0.13
CA LEU A 156 -3.00 0.34 -0.54
C LEU A 156 -3.28 -0.97 0.19
N ALA A 157 -3.49 -0.91 1.50
CA ALA A 157 -3.82 -2.11 2.28
C ALA A 157 -5.12 -2.78 1.84
N PHE A 158 -6.13 -2.00 1.41
CA PHE A 158 -7.36 -2.53 0.83
C PHE A 158 -7.11 -3.19 -0.52
N LEU A 159 -6.40 -2.51 -1.44
CA LEU A 159 -6.10 -3.06 -2.76
C LEU A 159 -5.17 -4.28 -2.69
N GLU A 160 -4.26 -4.32 -1.72
CA GLU A 160 -3.41 -5.47 -1.42
C GLU A 160 -4.24 -6.70 -1.08
N GLN A 161 -5.12 -6.60 -0.08
CA GLN A 161 -5.99 -7.69 0.34
C GLN A 161 -6.99 -8.07 -0.75
N LEU A 162 -7.59 -7.09 -1.44
CA LEU A 162 -8.51 -7.32 -2.55
C LEU A 162 -7.84 -8.14 -3.65
N THR A 163 -6.65 -7.71 -4.08
CA THR A 163 -5.93 -8.39 -5.17
C THR A 163 -5.43 -9.76 -4.74
N LEU A 164 -4.93 -9.88 -3.51
CA LEU A 164 -4.48 -11.16 -2.94
C LEU A 164 -5.64 -12.16 -2.82
N CYS A 165 -6.76 -11.75 -2.23
CA CYS A 165 -7.84 -12.65 -1.83
C CYS A 165 -8.88 -12.86 -2.95
N LYS A 166 -9.50 -11.78 -3.45
CA LYS A 166 -10.60 -11.87 -4.43
C LYS A 166 -10.08 -12.34 -5.79
N TYR A 167 -8.95 -11.79 -6.23
CA TYR A 167 -8.37 -12.07 -7.55
C TYR A 167 -7.33 -13.18 -7.53
N ARG A 168 -7.07 -13.78 -6.36
CA ARG A 168 -6.00 -14.77 -6.16
C ARG A 168 -4.68 -14.32 -6.79
N GLY A 169 -4.38 -13.02 -6.72
CA GLY A 169 -3.19 -12.44 -7.33
C GLY A 169 -1.92 -12.97 -6.65
N ARG A 170 -0.85 -13.08 -7.43
CA ARG A 170 0.46 -13.50 -6.93
C ARG A 170 1.32 -12.30 -6.57
N PRO A 171 1.69 -12.12 -5.30
CA PRO A 171 2.50 -10.98 -4.88
C PRO A 171 3.94 -11.08 -5.40
N HIS A 172 4.51 -9.95 -5.79
CA HIS A 172 5.90 -9.85 -6.21
C HIS A 172 6.83 -9.86 -4.98
N PHE A 173 7.68 -10.89 -4.86
CA PHE A 173 8.58 -11.11 -3.70
C PHE A 173 9.41 -9.88 -3.32
N GLY A 174 9.89 -9.10 -4.29
CA GLY A 174 10.67 -7.88 -4.03
C GLY A 174 9.87 -6.58 -3.85
N LYS A 175 8.54 -6.61 -3.80
CA LYS A 175 7.70 -5.39 -3.80
C LYS A 175 6.51 -5.39 -2.84
N ASN A 176 6.17 -6.53 -2.24
CA ASN A 176 5.06 -6.63 -1.30
C ASN A 176 5.57 -6.82 0.13
N TYR A 177 4.68 -6.55 1.09
CA TYR A 177 4.96 -6.75 2.51
C TYR A 177 5.00 -8.24 2.87
N ASP A 178 5.79 -8.60 3.89
CA ASP A 178 5.88 -9.95 4.45
C ASP A 178 4.51 -10.53 4.82
N ARG A 179 3.60 -9.67 5.34
CA ARG A 179 2.21 -10.05 5.67
C ARG A 179 1.45 -10.64 4.49
N THR A 180 1.80 -10.25 3.26
CA THR A 180 1.12 -10.68 2.03
C THR A 180 1.37 -12.14 1.71
N PHE A 181 2.59 -12.62 1.98
CA PHE A 181 3.01 -13.99 1.72
C PHE A 181 2.61 -14.94 2.84
N THR A 182 2.37 -14.39 4.03
CA THR A 182 2.11 -15.13 5.28
C THR A 182 0.66 -14.97 5.76
N TYR A 183 -0.23 -14.46 4.90
CA TYR A 183 -1.63 -14.29 5.27
C TYR A 183 -2.41 -15.59 5.19
N SER A 184 -2.78 -16.12 6.35
CA SER A 184 -3.47 -17.40 6.51
C SER A 184 -4.84 -17.48 5.81
N LYS A 185 -5.58 -16.37 5.72
CA LYS A 185 -6.91 -16.37 5.07
C LYS A 185 -6.83 -16.49 3.55
N CYS A 186 -5.69 -16.17 2.95
CA CYS A 186 -5.51 -16.14 1.50
C CYS A 186 -4.14 -16.71 1.12
N PRO A 187 -3.86 -18.01 1.35
CA PRO A 187 -2.53 -18.60 1.19
C PRO A 187 -2.01 -18.53 -0.24
N ILE A 188 -0.75 -18.13 -0.41
CA ILE A 188 -0.10 -18.07 -1.73
C ILE A 188 0.22 -19.45 -2.31
N ALA A 189 0.42 -20.45 -1.45
CA ALA A 189 0.72 -21.81 -1.85
C ALA A 189 -0.35 -22.37 -2.81
N ASP A 190 -1.62 -22.14 -2.50
CA ASP A 190 -2.77 -22.61 -3.27
C ASP A 190 -2.85 -22.02 -4.70
N ARG A 191 -2.01 -21.04 -5.01
CA ARG A 191 -1.97 -20.35 -6.30
C ARG A 191 -0.80 -20.83 -7.16
N HIS A 192 0.07 -21.71 -6.65
CA HIS A 192 1.24 -22.22 -7.34
C HIS A 192 1.16 -23.74 -7.49
N PRO A 193 0.86 -24.26 -8.70
CA PRO A 193 0.79 -25.71 -8.93
C PRO A 193 2.07 -26.45 -8.56
N GLN A 194 3.23 -25.79 -8.68
CA GLN A 194 4.55 -26.34 -8.37
C GLN A 194 5.06 -25.93 -6.99
N TRP A 195 4.18 -25.54 -6.06
CA TRP A 195 4.58 -25.16 -4.70
C TRP A 195 5.34 -26.27 -3.96
N SER A 196 4.84 -27.50 -4.03
CA SER A 196 5.50 -28.65 -3.40
C SER A 196 6.89 -28.90 -4.00
N SER A 197 7.03 -28.83 -5.32
CA SER A 197 8.32 -28.94 -6.00
C SER A 197 9.30 -27.85 -5.58
N TRP A 198 8.83 -26.60 -5.44
CA TRP A 198 9.65 -25.51 -4.93
C TRP A 198 10.15 -25.77 -3.51
N THR A 199 9.25 -26.15 -2.59
CA THR A 199 9.63 -26.42 -1.20
C THR A 199 10.59 -27.61 -1.08
N ALA A 200 10.41 -28.65 -1.91
CA ALA A 200 11.31 -29.80 -1.97
C ALA A 200 12.69 -29.39 -2.49
N ALA A 201 12.75 -28.60 -3.57
CA ALA A 201 14.00 -28.08 -4.13
C ALA A 201 14.73 -27.18 -3.12
N ALA A 202 14.02 -26.30 -2.42
CA ALA A 202 14.59 -25.45 -1.39
C ALA A 202 15.25 -26.29 -0.27
N LYS A 203 14.56 -27.32 0.23
CA LYS A 203 15.09 -28.22 1.27
C LYS A 203 16.26 -29.07 0.77
N GLN A 204 16.22 -29.51 -0.48
CA GLN A 204 17.29 -30.32 -1.07
C GLN A 204 18.58 -29.52 -1.25
N HIS A 205 18.48 -28.27 -1.71
CA HIS A 205 19.64 -27.45 -2.06
C HIS A 205 20.15 -26.58 -0.91
N ASP A 206 19.31 -26.25 0.08
CA ASP A 206 19.69 -25.50 1.27
C ASP A 206 19.13 -26.18 2.56
N PRO A 207 19.61 -27.39 2.91
CA PRO A 207 19.08 -28.16 4.04
C PRO A 207 19.31 -27.48 5.39
N LEU A 208 20.26 -26.55 5.48
CA LEU A 208 20.56 -25.79 6.68
C LEU A 208 19.86 -24.42 6.70
N GLY A 209 19.18 -24.02 5.63
CA GLY A 209 18.48 -22.75 5.52
C GLY A 209 19.40 -21.52 5.54
N LEU A 210 20.65 -21.65 5.07
CA LEU A 210 21.66 -20.59 5.11
C LEU A 210 21.33 -19.42 4.18
N PHE A 211 20.57 -19.67 3.12
CA PHE A 211 20.21 -18.67 2.11
C PHE A 211 18.76 -18.21 2.22
N ALA A 212 17.95 -18.82 3.10
CA ALA A 212 16.58 -18.42 3.32
C ALA A 212 16.48 -17.13 4.14
N SER A 213 15.85 -16.09 3.57
CA SER A 213 15.49 -14.90 4.33
C SER A 213 14.43 -15.22 5.40
N PRO A 214 14.25 -14.38 6.44
CA PRO A 214 13.20 -14.60 7.45
C PRO A 214 11.81 -14.81 6.84
N LEU A 215 11.47 -14.06 5.80
CA LEU A 215 10.23 -14.23 5.03
C LEU A 215 10.17 -15.61 4.38
N VAL A 216 11.17 -15.99 3.59
CA VAL A 216 11.21 -17.28 2.88
C VAL A 216 11.17 -18.44 3.87
N ALA A 217 11.92 -18.35 4.98
CA ALA A 217 11.90 -19.35 6.04
C ALA A 217 10.49 -19.48 6.66
N THR A 218 9.79 -18.36 6.86
CA THR A 218 8.40 -18.35 7.35
C THR A 218 7.43 -19.00 6.35
N VAL A 219 7.59 -18.69 5.06
CA VAL A 219 6.77 -19.29 3.99
C VAL A 219 7.02 -20.80 3.88
N LEU A 220 8.28 -21.25 3.90
CA LEU A 220 8.65 -22.67 3.79
C LEU A 220 8.12 -23.51 4.95
N ARG A 221 8.01 -22.94 6.16
CA ARG A 221 7.42 -23.60 7.34
C ARG A 221 5.91 -23.42 7.46
N ASN A 222 5.25 -22.85 6.46
CA ASN A 222 3.83 -22.51 6.47
C ASN A 222 3.43 -21.64 7.67
N GLY A 223 4.30 -20.71 8.06
CA GLY A 223 4.09 -19.77 9.15
C GLY A 223 3.20 -18.59 8.75
N SER A 224 2.63 -17.92 9.74
CA SER A 224 1.89 -16.67 9.59
C SER A 224 2.69 -15.50 10.18
N TYR A 225 2.33 -14.27 9.81
CA TYR A 225 2.85 -13.09 10.51
C TYR A 225 2.41 -13.07 11.97
N GLU A 226 3.18 -12.39 12.80
CA GLU A 226 2.85 -12.17 14.21
C GLU A 226 2.08 -10.87 14.39
N ASN A 227 1.06 -10.89 15.26
CA ASN A 227 0.33 -9.70 15.63
C ASN A 227 1.02 -9.01 16.81
N TYR A 228 1.22 -7.71 16.71
CA TYR A 228 1.75 -6.87 17.77
C TYR A 228 1.14 -5.45 17.67
N PRO A 229 1.21 -4.64 18.74
CA PRO A 229 0.69 -3.28 18.70
C PRO A 229 1.30 -2.46 17.56
N GLY A 230 0.47 -1.95 16.65
CA GLY A 230 0.91 -1.16 15.50
C GLY A 230 1.32 -1.94 14.23
N CYS A 231 1.24 -3.28 14.23
CA CYS A 231 1.63 -4.10 13.07
C CYS A 231 0.85 -3.79 11.78
N GLY A 232 -0.35 -3.21 11.88
CA GLY A 232 -1.15 -2.84 10.71
C GLY A 232 -0.65 -1.57 10.04
N ILE A 233 0.02 -0.69 10.80
CA ILE A 233 0.55 0.60 10.34
C ILE A 233 1.90 0.42 9.65
N ASP A 234 2.79 -0.40 10.20
CA ASP A 234 4.13 -0.63 9.65
C ASP A 234 4.15 -1.67 8.50
N GLY A 235 3.05 -2.42 8.33
CA GLY A 235 2.93 -3.44 7.29
C GLY A 235 3.24 -4.86 7.75
N GLY A 236 3.46 -5.11 9.04
CA GLY A 236 3.71 -6.42 9.62
C GLY A 236 2.49 -7.35 9.64
N CYS A 237 1.26 -6.81 9.69
CA CYS A 237 0.02 -7.60 9.71
C CYS A 237 -1.11 -6.93 8.91
N PHE A 238 -2.16 -7.69 8.59
CA PHE A 238 -3.46 -7.10 8.26
C PHE A 238 -4.24 -6.91 9.55
N CYS A 239 -4.79 -5.72 9.78
CA CYS A 239 -5.40 -5.42 11.06
C CYS A 239 -6.67 -6.25 11.29
N GLU A 240 -6.87 -6.70 12.53
CA GLU A 240 -8.08 -7.39 12.96
C GLU A 240 -8.75 -6.67 14.14
N THR A 241 -7.92 -6.03 14.98
CA THR A 241 -8.30 -5.25 16.15
C THR A 241 -7.70 -3.84 16.08
N ASP A 242 -8.26 -2.91 16.85
CA ASP A 242 -7.73 -1.53 16.91
C ASP A 242 -6.30 -1.46 17.49
N GLU A 243 -5.88 -2.45 18.30
CA GLU A 243 -4.52 -2.51 18.83
C GLU A 243 -3.47 -2.67 17.73
N HIS A 244 -3.81 -3.37 16.63
CA HIS A 244 -2.93 -3.50 15.47
C HIS A 244 -2.70 -2.14 14.77
N CYS A 245 -3.54 -1.14 15.06
CA CYS A 245 -3.45 0.21 14.49
C CYS A 245 -2.86 1.25 15.45
N ARG A 246 -2.29 0.81 16.57
CA ARG A 246 -1.62 1.70 17.53
C ARG A 246 -0.40 2.37 16.90
N HIS A 247 -0.30 3.70 16.99
CA HIS A 247 0.83 4.40 16.38
C HIS A 247 2.13 4.14 17.17
N PRO A 248 3.23 3.69 16.53
CA PRO A 248 4.45 3.28 17.24
C PRO A 248 5.06 4.40 18.10
N SER A 249 5.00 5.64 17.64
CA SER A 249 5.63 6.79 18.33
C SER A 249 4.78 7.40 19.46
N GLN A 250 3.53 6.98 19.66
CA GLN A 250 2.61 7.61 20.62
C GLN A 250 2.12 6.65 21.71
N GLY A 251 2.49 5.36 21.66
CA GLY A 251 2.13 4.36 22.68
C GLY A 251 0.63 4.14 22.88
N THR A 252 -0.21 4.75 22.03
CA THR A 252 -1.67 4.87 22.17
C THR A 252 -2.31 4.85 20.78
N SER A 253 -3.60 4.48 20.70
CA SER A 253 -4.39 4.39 19.48
C SER A 253 -5.00 5.74 19.05
N TYR A 254 -4.47 6.87 19.54
CA TYR A 254 -5.06 8.18 19.26
C TYR A 254 -5.12 8.43 17.75
N GLY A 255 -6.36 8.47 17.26
CA GLY A 255 -6.67 8.83 15.90
C GLY A 255 -6.56 7.71 14.86
N TRP A 256 -6.31 6.43 15.19
CA TRP A 256 -6.31 5.33 14.20
C TRP A 256 -7.06 4.09 14.68
N LYS A 257 -7.86 3.49 13.79
CA LYS A 257 -8.65 2.27 14.06
C LYS A 257 -8.57 1.27 12.92
N CYS A 258 -8.83 0.00 13.23
CA CYS A 258 -8.95 -1.05 12.24
C CYS A 258 -10.36 -1.04 11.65
N LEU A 259 -10.53 -0.35 10.53
CA LEU A 259 -11.84 -0.11 9.94
C LEU A 259 -12.04 -0.91 8.65
N PRO A 260 -13.26 -1.38 8.38
CA PRO A 260 -13.58 -2.01 7.12
C PRO A 260 -13.52 -1.02 5.95
N SER A 261 -13.28 -1.54 4.76
CA SER A 261 -13.48 -0.80 3.51
C SER A 261 -14.97 -0.55 3.29
N LYS A 262 -15.31 0.66 2.86
CA LYS A 262 -16.67 1.05 2.45
C LYS A 262 -17.08 0.36 1.14
N ALA A 263 -16.12 0.02 0.29
CA ALA A 263 -16.35 -0.78 -0.92
C ALA A 263 -16.46 -2.28 -0.63
N PHE A 264 -15.59 -2.81 0.23
CA PHE A 264 -15.48 -4.24 0.53
C PHE A 264 -15.42 -4.47 2.04
N PRO A 265 -16.57 -4.58 2.73
CA PRO A 265 -16.63 -4.62 4.20
C PRO A 265 -15.85 -5.76 4.88
N ASP A 266 -15.58 -6.85 4.16
CA ASP A 266 -14.80 -7.98 4.64
C ASP A 266 -13.30 -7.68 4.75
N ILE A 267 -12.84 -6.60 4.13
CA ILE A 267 -11.44 -6.17 4.11
C ILE A 267 -11.27 -5.01 5.09
N LYS A 268 -10.27 -5.11 5.99
CA LYS A 268 -9.98 -4.08 6.99
C LYS A 268 -8.59 -3.49 6.82
N ALA A 269 -8.43 -2.22 7.19
CA ALA A 269 -7.14 -1.55 7.23
C ALA A 269 -7.13 -0.49 8.33
N CYS A 270 -5.92 -0.16 8.80
CA CYS A 270 -5.75 0.93 9.72
C CYS A 270 -6.05 2.26 9.03
N ARG A 271 -7.00 3.02 9.59
CA ARG A 271 -7.46 4.29 9.06
C ARG A 271 -7.53 5.33 10.18
N PRO A 272 -7.27 6.61 9.86
CA PRO A 272 -7.47 7.64 10.84
C PRO A 272 -8.97 7.81 11.15
N VAL A 273 -9.31 8.13 12.41
CA VAL A 273 -10.68 8.43 12.88
C VAL A 273 -10.87 9.89 13.23
#